data_AF-A0A920QKY5-F1
#
_entry.id   AF-A0A920QKY5-F1
#
_cell.length_a   1.000
_cell.length_b   1.000
_cell.length_c   1.000
_cell.angle_alpha   90.00
_cell.angle_beta   90.00
_cell.angle_gamma   90.00
#
_symmetry.space_group_name_H-M   'P 1'
#
loop_
_entity.id
_entity.type
_entity.pdbx_description
1 polymer ?
#
loop_
_entity_poly.entity_id
_entity_poly.type
_entity_poly.pdbx_seq_one_letter_code
_entity_poly.pdbx_strand_id
1 'polypeptide(L)' 'MNYENLKKKLEGCYVTVPTPFKDINNLPLNFDALKDYVEFLLGNGLDRKIVLYFLVEPQVIFQQ' A
#
# COMPACT_ATOMS: atom_id res chain seq x y z
N MET A 1 -8.95 -19.80 -15.46
CA MET A 1 -9.05 -19.07 -14.19
C MET A 1 -10.24 -19.60 -13.42
N ASN A 2 -10.05 -20.22 -12.25
CA ASN A 2 -11.15 -20.69 -11.41
C ASN A 2 -11.62 -19.53 -10.52
N TYR A 3 -12.83 -19.02 -10.81
CA TYR A 3 -13.37 -17.82 -10.21
C TYR A 3 -13.60 -17.95 -8.69
N GLU A 4 -14.03 -19.13 -8.23
CA GLU A 4 -14.24 -19.43 -6.81
C GLU A 4 -12.94 -19.39 -6.00
N ASN A 5 -11.83 -19.85 -6.61
CA ASN A 5 -10.52 -19.77 -5.98
C ASN A 5 -9.99 -18.34 -5.90
N LEU A 6 -10.36 -17.48 -6.86
CA LEU A 6 -9.98 -16.07 -6.84
C LEU A 6 -10.77 -15.33 -5.75
N LYS A 7 -12.08 -15.56 -5.66
CA LYS A 7 -12.94 -14.96 -4.66
C LYS A 7 -12.46 -15.25 -3.24
N LYS A 8 -12.14 -16.51 -2.92
CA LYS A 8 -11.55 -16.90 -1.62
C LYS A 8 -10.20 -16.26 -1.29
N LYS A 9 -9.40 -15.89 -2.30
CA LYS A 9 -8.12 -15.18 -2.10
C LYS A 9 -8.31 -13.68 -1.91
N LEU A 10 -9.41 -13.14 -2.40
CA LEU A 10 -9.83 -11.75 -2.22
C LEU A 10 -10.74 -11.58 -0.98
N GLU A 11 -11.04 -12.63 -0.25
CA GLU A 11 -11.68 -12.54 1.05
C GLU A 11 -10.62 -12.25 2.11
N GLY A 12 -10.78 -11.17 2.88
CA GLY A 12 -9.82 -10.81 3.92
C GLY A 12 -9.90 -9.35 4.36
N CYS A 13 -8.95 -8.98 5.22
CA CYS A 13 -8.74 -7.60 5.62
C CYS A 13 -7.95 -6.87 4.51
N TYR A 14 -8.39 -5.67 4.17
CA TYR A 14 -7.68 -4.77 3.27
C TYR A 14 -7.30 -3.53 4.05
N VAL A 15 -6.02 -3.17 3.97
CA VAL A 15 -5.49 -1.98 4.64
C VAL A 15 -4.89 -1.07 3.59
N THR A 16 -5.29 0.20 3.65
CA THR A 16 -4.65 1.26 2.90
C THR A 16 -3.34 1.60 3.59
N VAL A 17 -2.24 1.54 2.84
CA VAL A 17 -0.93 1.99 3.33
C VAL A 17 -0.69 3.41 2.82
N PRO A 18 -0.32 4.36 3.69
CA PRO A 18 0.08 5.68 3.25
C PRO A 18 1.24 5.56 2.28
N THR A 19 1.31 6.47 1.31
CA THR A 19 2.43 6.55 0.36
C THR A 19 3.43 7.54 0.92
N PRO A 20 4.49 7.09 1.63
CA PRO A 20 5.44 8.02 2.21
C PRO A 20 6.31 8.63 1.12
N PHE A 21 6.60 9.91 1.27
CA PHE A 21 7.53 10.65 0.42
C PHE A 21 8.73 11.10 1.25
N LYS A 22 9.90 11.21 0.62
CA LYS A 22 11.08 11.81 1.26
C LYS A 22 10.89 13.32 1.22
N ASP A 23 11.15 13.97 2.34
CA ASP A 23 11.07 15.44 2.47
C ASP A 23 12.30 16.11 1.84
N ILE A 24 12.42 15.98 0.52
CA ILE A 24 13.45 16.55 -0.34
C ILE A 24 12.82 17.03 -1.65
N ASN A 25 13.57 17.79 -2.44
CA ASN A 25 13.12 18.28 -3.75
C ASN A 25 12.51 17.15 -4.60
N ASN A 26 11.38 17.47 -5.24
CA ASN A 26 10.60 16.55 -6.08
C ASN A 26 9.84 15.45 -5.33
N LEU A 27 9.85 15.47 -3.99
CA LEU A 27 9.10 14.56 -3.10
C LEU A 27 9.13 13.10 -3.61
N PRO A 28 10.30 12.48 -3.76
CA PRO A 28 10.38 11.13 -4.28
C PRO A 28 9.78 10.13 -3.27
N LEU A 29 9.29 9.00 -3.77
CA LEU A 29 8.77 7.92 -2.93
C LEU A 29 9.81 7.45 -1.91
N ASN A 30 9.35 7.25 -0.68
CA ASN A 30 10.16 6.73 0.41
C ASN A 30 9.93 5.23 0.59
N PHE A 31 10.59 4.42 -0.24
CA PHE A 31 10.48 2.96 -0.18
C PHE A 31 10.96 2.36 1.16
N ASP A 32 11.89 3.02 1.83
CA ASP A 32 12.39 2.59 3.14
C ASP A 32 11.26 2.67 4.18
N ALA A 33 10.61 3.84 4.29
CA ALA A 33 9.47 4.03 5.18
C ALA A 33 8.25 3.14 4.79
N LEU A 34 8.08 2.89 3.49
CA LEU A 34 7.03 1.99 3.00
C LEU A 34 7.26 0.57 3.51
N LYS A 35 8.50 0.08 3.40
CA LYS A 35 8.89 -1.25 3.89
C LYS A 35 8.68 -1.35 5.39
N ASP A 36 9.12 -0.36 6.16
CA ASP A 36 8.95 -0.32 7.61
C ASP A 36 7.47 -0.37 8.01
N TYR A 37 6.60 0.34 7.27
CA TYR A 37 5.17 0.31 7.52
C TYR A 37 4.56 -1.07 7.25
N VAL A 38 4.95 -1.71 6.14
CA VAL A 38 4.48 -3.07 5.82
C VAL A 38 4.98 -4.07 6.86
N GLU A 39 6.25 -3.99 7.28
CA GLU A 39 6.81 -4.86 8.31
C GLU A 39 6.11 -4.64 9.66
N PHE A 40 5.82 -3.38 10.03
CA PHE A 40 5.04 -3.07 11.21
C PHE A 40 3.65 -3.71 11.16
N LEU A 41 2.94 -3.58 10.03
CA LEU A 41 1.63 -4.18 9.83
C LEU A 41 1.70 -5.71 9.98
N LEU A 42 2.60 -6.37 9.24
CA LEU A 42 2.78 -7.83 9.28
C LEU A 42 3.17 -8.31 10.69
N GLY A 43 4.03 -7.58 11.39
CA GLY A 43 4.46 -7.89 12.75
C GLY A 43 3.35 -7.79 13.81
N ASN A 44 2.29 -7.01 13.55
CA ASN A 44 1.17 -6.80 14.47
C ASN A 44 -0.07 -7.66 14.17
N GLY A 45 0.09 -8.74 13.41
CA GLY A 45 -0.98 -9.75 13.23
C GLY A 45 -1.76 -9.64 11.92
N LEU A 46 -1.28 -8.84 10.97
CA LEU A 46 -1.81 -8.82 9.62
C LEU A 46 -1.21 -10.01 8.84
N ASP A 47 -2.06 -10.99 8.50
CA ASP A 47 -1.65 -12.22 7.80
C ASP A 47 -1.31 -11.94 6.32
N ARG A 48 -0.47 -12.79 5.73
CA ARG A 48 0.07 -12.75 4.34
C ARG A 48 -1.00 -12.78 3.24
N LYS A 49 -2.28 -12.81 3.59
CA LYS A 49 -3.43 -12.75 2.66
C LYS A 49 -3.92 -11.33 2.38
N ILE A 50 -3.27 -10.31 2.95
CA ILE A 50 -3.63 -8.92 2.69
C ILE A 50 -3.15 -8.49 1.32
N VAL A 51 -4.08 -7.91 0.56
CA VAL A 51 -3.76 -7.17 -0.66
C VAL A 51 -3.48 -5.73 -0.25
N LEU A 52 -2.25 -5.29 -0.43
CA LEU A 52 -1.85 -3.92 -0.18
C LEU A 52 -2.23 -3.06 -1.38
N TYR A 53 -3.09 -2.07 -1.16
CA TYR A 53 -3.38 -1.04 -2.17
C TYR A 53 -2.52 0.18 -1.88
N PHE A 54 -1.63 0.50 -2.83
CA PHE A 54 -0.90 1.75 -2.82
C PHE A 54 -1.75 2.83 -3.49
N LEU A 55 -2.14 3.85 -2.73
CA LEU A 55 -2.68 5.07 -3.32
C LEU A 55 -1.50 5.94 -3.78
N VAL A 56 -1.02 5.68 -4.99
CA VAL A 56 -0.21 6.70 -5.68
C VAL A 56 -1.24 7.66 -6.24
N GLU A 57 -1.46 8.81 -5.60
CA GLU A 57 -2.24 9.87 -6.24
C GLU A 57 -1.56 10.21 -7.57
N PRO A 58 -2.22 10.02 -8.72
CA PRO A 58 -1.75 10.60 -9.95
C PRO A 58 -2.15 12.07 -9.92
N GLN A 59 -1.16 12.94 -9.81
CA GLN A 59 -1.23 14.36 -10.10
C GLN A 59 -2.08 15.21 -9.14
N VAL A 60 -1.39 15.85 -8.19
CA VAL A 60 -1.78 17.20 -7.79
C VAL A 60 -1.58 18.09 -9.02
N ILE A 61 -2.66 18.32 -9.78
CA ILE A 61 -2.76 19.41 -10.74
C ILE A 61 -2.72 20.71 -9.91
N PHE A 62 -1.53 21.29 -9.74
CA PHE A 62 -1.42 22.71 -9.41
C PHE A 62 -1.73 23.49 -10.70
N GLN A 63 -3.02 23.77 -10.90
CA GLN A 63 -3.45 24.95 -11.64
C GLN A 63 -3.91 25.97 -10.59
N GLN A 64 -3.03 26.92 -10.29
CA GLN A 64 -3.35 28.33 -10.07
C GLN A 64 -2.07 29.15 -10.23
#